data_AF-A0A0M8V532-F1
#
_entry.id   AF-A0A0M8V532-F1
#
_cell.length_a   1.000
_cell.length_b   1.000
_cell.length_c   1.000
_cell.angle_alpha   90.00
_cell.angle_beta   90.00
_cell.angle_gamma   90.00
#
_symmetry.space_group_name_H-M   'P 1'
#
loop_
_entity.id
_entity.type
_entity.pdbx_description
1 polymer ?
#
loop_
_entity_poly.entity_id
_entity_poly.type
_entity_poly.pdbx_seq_one_letter_code
_entity_poly.pdbx_strand_id
1 'polypeptide(L)'
;VQTAVLIETLVALGAEVRWASCNIFSTQDHAAAAIAVGPNGTPDNPQGIPVFAWKGETLQEYWWCTEQALTWPNSPTGGPNMILDDGGDATLLVHKGVEYEKDGKVPGLDTAESDEHRVILDLLHRTITDGSQKWTQLASEIRGVTEETTTGVHRLYEMQRDGVLLFPAI
;
A
#
# COMPACT_ATOMS: atom_id res chain seq x y z
N VAL A 1 -8.07 12.27 11.51
CA VAL A 1 -9.53 12.54 11.42
C VAL A 1 -9.96 12.81 9.98
N GLN A 2 -9.23 13.63 9.23
CA GLN A 2 -9.58 14.05 7.86
C GLN A 2 -9.69 12.85 6.91
N THR A 3 -8.68 11.98 6.90
CA THR A 3 -8.68 10.74 6.11
C THR A 3 -9.82 9.78 6.49
N ALA A 4 -10.31 9.83 7.73
CA ALA A 4 -11.45 9.00 8.15
C ALA A 4 -12.72 9.37 7.37
N VAL A 5 -12.98 10.67 7.19
CA VAL A 5 -14.12 11.15 6.39
C VAL A 5 -13.95 10.77 4.91
N LEU A 6 -12.73 10.84 4.37
CA LEU A 6 -12.44 10.38 3.01
C LEU A 6 -12.76 8.89 2.86
N ILE A 7 -12.27 8.04 3.76
CA ILE A 7 -12.52 6.59 3.76
C ILE A 7 -14.02 6.29 3.80
N GLU A 8 -14.76 6.90 4.74
CA GLU A 8 -16.21 6.69 4.85
C GLU A 8 -16.95 7.22 3.62
N THR A 9 -16.44 8.27 2.96
CA THR A 9 -17.01 8.75 1.69
C THR A 9 -16.85 7.72 0.58
N LEU A 10 -15.66 7.10 0.44
CA LEU A 10 -15.43 6.03 -0.53
C LEU A 10 -16.35 4.83 -0.27
N VAL A 11 -16.47 4.41 0.99
CA VAL A 11 -17.35 3.31 1.40
C VAL A 11 -18.82 3.64 1.15
N ALA A 12 -19.26 4.86 1.47
CA ALA A 12 -20.63 5.32 1.20
C ALA A 12 -20.96 5.34 -0.31
N LEU A 13 -19.95 5.52 -1.16
CA LEU A 13 -20.06 5.43 -2.61
C LEU A 13 -19.93 3.99 -3.16
N GLY A 14 -19.78 3.00 -2.28
CA GLY A 14 -19.81 1.57 -2.64
C GLY A 14 -18.43 0.91 -2.76
N ALA A 15 -17.34 1.58 -2.36
CA ALA A 15 -16.01 0.96 -2.36
C ALA A 15 -15.83 0.04 -1.14
N GLU A 16 -15.17 -1.09 -1.37
CA GLU A 16 -14.45 -1.79 -0.30
C GLU A 16 -13.07 -1.16 -0.18
N VAL A 17 -12.58 -0.98 1.05
CA VAL A 17 -11.35 -0.23 1.31
C VAL A 17 -10.48 -0.97 2.32
N ARG A 18 -9.16 -0.93 2.13
CA ARG A 18 -8.13 -1.32 3.11
C ARG A 18 -7.15 -0.17 3.24
N TRP A 19 -6.66 0.12 4.43
CA TRP A 19 -5.89 1.35 4.66
C TRP A 19 -4.62 1.14 5.47
N ALA A 20 -3.57 1.88 5.11
CA ALA A 20 -2.35 2.10 5.89
C ALA A 20 -2.01 3.60 5.90
N SER A 21 -1.19 4.03 6.85
CA SER A 21 -0.66 5.40 6.85
C SER A 21 0.45 5.56 5.79
N CYS A 22 0.67 6.78 5.30
CA CYS A 22 1.83 7.16 4.48
C CYS A 22 2.99 7.75 5.32
N ASN A 23 2.85 7.79 6.66
CA ASN A 23 3.90 8.28 7.54
C ASN A 23 3.79 7.67 8.96
N ILE A 24 4.93 7.30 9.52
CA ILE A 24 5.05 6.66 10.84
C ILE A 24 4.52 7.50 12.01
N PHE A 25 4.38 8.82 11.87
CA PHE A 25 3.91 9.71 12.92
C PHE A 25 2.58 10.41 12.63
N SER A 26 2.01 10.27 11.44
CA SER A 26 0.83 11.05 11.04
C SER A 26 -0.48 10.46 11.58
N THR A 27 -0.51 9.17 11.90
CA THR A 27 -1.71 8.50 12.40
C THR A 27 -2.27 9.21 13.63
N GLN A 28 -3.58 9.38 13.62
CA GLN A 28 -4.37 9.78 14.78
C GLN A 28 -5.11 8.54 15.25
N ASP A 29 -4.62 7.89 16.31
CA ASP A 29 -5.06 6.54 16.70
C ASP A 29 -6.57 6.45 16.97
N HIS A 30 -7.16 7.51 17.54
CA HIS A 30 -8.61 7.57 17.75
C HIS A 30 -9.40 7.58 16.43
N ALA A 31 -8.86 8.15 15.35
CA ALA A 31 -9.46 8.09 14.03
C ALA A 31 -9.26 6.71 13.38
N ALA A 32 -8.08 6.09 13.55
CA ALA A 32 -7.84 4.72 13.08
C ALA A 32 -8.80 3.73 13.75
N ALA A 33 -8.97 3.84 15.08
CA ALA A 33 -9.93 3.03 15.83
C ALA A 33 -11.37 3.28 15.39
N ALA A 34 -11.78 4.53 15.19
CA ALA A 34 -13.13 4.85 14.71
C ALA A 34 -13.43 4.23 13.33
N ILE A 35 -12.45 4.24 12.41
CA ILE A 35 -12.61 3.62 11.09
C ILE A 35 -12.62 2.10 11.15
N ALA A 36 -11.84 1.49 12.04
CA ALA A 36 -11.89 0.04 12.24
C ALA A 36 -13.24 -0.39 12.85
N VAL A 37 -13.79 0.39 13.79
CA VAL A 37 -15.10 0.14 14.41
C VAL A 37 -16.24 0.41 13.42
N GLY A 38 -16.15 1.45 12.60
CA GLY A 38 -17.19 1.88 11.67
C GLY A 38 -18.36 2.60 12.36
N PRO A 39 -19.20 3.32 11.59
CA PRO A 39 -20.24 4.21 12.15
C PRO A 39 -21.36 3.49 12.91
N ASN A 40 -21.56 2.20 12.65
CA ASN A 40 -22.59 1.37 13.27
C ASN A 40 -22.01 0.21 14.13
N GLY A 41 -20.68 0.11 14.22
CA GLY A 41 -20.03 -0.94 14.99
C GLY A 41 -19.77 -0.56 16.44
N THR A 42 -19.22 -1.51 17.18
CA THR A 42 -18.68 -1.29 18.52
C THR A 42 -17.27 -1.88 18.60
N PRO A 43 -16.45 -1.54 19.61
CA PRO A 43 -15.14 -2.18 19.79
C PRO A 43 -15.19 -3.72 19.84
N ASP A 44 -16.25 -4.30 20.43
CA ASP A 44 -16.43 -5.75 20.53
C ASP A 44 -17.05 -6.37 19.26
N ASN A 45 -17.65 -5.55 18.39
CA ASN A 45 -18.26 -5.98 17.13
C ASN A 45 -18.01 -4.91 16.04
N PRO A 46 -16.76 -4.79 15.55
CA PRO A 46 -16.41 -3.81 14.55
C PRO A 46 -17.09 -4.10 13.21
N GLN A 47 -17.59 -3.05 12.56
CA GLN A 47 -18.24 -3.10 11.24
C GLN A 47 -17.61 -2.10 10.26
N GLY A 48 -16.39 -1.65 10.57
CA GLY A 48 -15.62 -0.74 9.73
C GLY A 48 -14.81 -1.48 8.68
N ILE A 49 -13.68 -0.88 8.29
CA ILE A 49 -12.77 -1.43 7.29
C ILE A 49 -11.45 -1.92 7.92
N PRO A 50 -10.65 -2.76 7.23
CA PRO A 50 -9.30 -3.09 7.67
C PRO A 50 -8.38 -1.86 7.67
N VAL A 51 -7.86 -1.50 8.84
CA VAL A 51 -6.89 -0.41 9.04
C VAL A 51 -5.63 -0.96 9.68
N PHE A 52 -4.49 -0.72 9.06
CA PHE A 52 -3.16 -1.09 9.52
C PHE A 52 -2.36 0.20 9.71
N ALA A 53 -2.62 0.90 10.81
CA ALA A 53 -1.96 2.17 11.09
C ALA A 53 -2.01 2.49 12.59
N TRP A 54 -0.90 2.94 13.14
CA TRP A 54 -0.82 3.55 14.47
C TRP A 54 0.25 4.63 14.52
N LYS A 55 0.20 5.49 15.54
CA LYS A 55 1.19 6.54 15.72
C LYS A 55 2.48 5.97 16.31
N GLY A 56 3.61 6.29 15.69
CA GLY A 56 4.94 5.90 16.16
C GLY A 56 5.37 4.51 15.68
N GLU A 57 4.94 4.11 14.48
CA GLU A 57 5.44 2.91 13.80
C GLU A 57 6.97 2.95 13.63
N THR A 58 7.59 1.77 13.70
CA THR A 58 8.92 1.54 13.14
C THR A 58 8.85 1.46 11.61
N LEU A 59 10.00 1.57 10.92
CA LEU A 59 10.03 1.38 9.46
C LEU A 59 9.53 -0.02 9.04
N GLN A 60 9.84 -1.04 9.83
CA GLN A 60 9.38 -2.42 9.58
C GLN A 60 7.86 -2.53 9.69
N GLU A 61 7.26 -1.92 10.70
CA GLU A 61 5.82 -1.89 10.89
C GLU A 61 5.13 -1.10 9.78
N TYR A 62 5.68 0.05 9.38
CA TYR A 62 5.18 0.86 8.27
C TYR A 62 5.06 0.06 6.97
N TRP A 63 6.17 -0.55 6.53
CA TRP A 63 6.16 -1.33 5.30
C TRP A 63 5.33 -2.62 5.41
N TRP A 64 5.24 -3.22 6.60
CA TRP A 64 4.29 -4.30 6.85
C TRP A 64 2.83 -3.83 6.71
N CYS A 65 2.47 -2.66 7.26
CA CYS A 65 1.16 -2.06 7.11
C CYS A 65 0.82 -1.81 5.63
N THR A 66 1.77 -1.27 4.85
CA THR A 66 1.62 -1.08 3.40
C THR A 66 1.35 -2.40 2.67
N GLU A 67 2.06 -3.47 3.01
CA GLU A 67 1.77 -4.81 2.49
C GLU A 67 0.36 -5.28 2.86
N GLN A 68 -0.08 -5.10 4.12
CA GLN A 68 -1.41 -5.52 4.57
C GLN A 68 -2.54 -4.77 3.86
N ALA A 69 -2.34 -3.48 3.57
CA ALA A 69 -3.30 -2.65 2.83
C ALA A 69 -3.39 -3.10 1.35
N LEU A 70 -2.26 -3.47 0.74
CA LEU A 70 -2.20 -3.96 -0.65
C LEU A 70 -2.61 -5.43 -0.80
N THR A 71 -2.55 -6.25 0.25
CA THR A 71 -2.91 -7.67 0.16
C THR A 71 -4.40 -7.86 0.44
N TRP A 72 -5.15 -8.34 -0.56
CA TRP A 72 -6.58 -8.60 -0.52
C TRP A 72 -6.87 -10.11 -0.58
N PRO A 73 -7.02 -10.80 0.56
CA PRO A 73 -7.09 -12.28 0.61
C PRO A 73 -8.26 -12.89 -0.17
N ASN A 74 -9.33 -12.12 -0.35
CA ASN A 74 -10.56 -12.57 -1.01
C ASN A 74 -10.68 -12.07 -2.46
N SER A 75 -9.66 -11.39 -2.97
CA SER A 75 -9.60 -10.94 -4.37
C SER A 75 -9.03 -12.06 -5.25
N PRO A 76 -9.52 -12.25 -6.50
CA PRO A 76 -8.97 -13.24 -7.43
C PRO A 76 -7.46 -13.10 -7.67
N THR A 77 -6.92 -11.88 -7.58
CA THR A 77 -5.50 -11.58 -7.78
C THR A 77 -4.71 -11.41 -6.48
N GLY A 78 -5.39 -11.52 -5.32
CA GLY A 78 -4.79 -11.17 -4.04
C GLY A 78 -4.54 -9.66 -3.86
N GLY A 79 -5.04 -8.81 -4.77
CA GLY A 79 -4.72 -7.39 -4.86
C GLY A 79 -5.92 -6.45 -4.97
N PRO A 80 -5.72 -5.12 -4.81
CA PRO A 80 -6.75 -4.13 -5.09
C PRO A 80 -6.94 -3.94 -6.60
N ASN A 81 -8.03 -3.28 -6.97
CA ASN A 81 -8.25 -2.82 -8.35
C ASN A 81 -7.97 -1.33 -8.57
N MET A 82 -7.69 -0.57 -7.50
CA MET A 82 -7.38 0.85 -7.50
C MET A 82 -6.40 1.16 -6.35
N ILE A 83 -5.55 2.16 -6.51
CA ILE A 83 -4.72 2.70 -5.42
C ILE A 83 -5.10 4.17 -5.19
N LEU A 84 -5.21 4.58 -3.92
CA LEU A 84 -5.20 5.98 -3.51
C LEU A 84 -3.93 6.18 -2.69
N ASP A 85 -3.00 6.96 -3.21
CA ASP A 85 -1.62 7.08 -2.72
C ASP A 85 -1.32 8.52 -2.29
N ASP A 86 -0.38 8.65 -1.36
CA ASP A 86 0.13 9.91 -0.82
C ASP A 86 1.63 9.69 -0.55
N GLY A 87 2.46 10.23 -1.43
CA GLY A 87 3.91 10.04 -1.44
C GLY A 87 4.40 8.94 -2.39
N GLY A 88 3.50 8.10 -2.91
CA GLY A 88 3.81 7.08 -3.92
C GLY A 88 4.41 5.78 -3.38
N ASP A 89 4.31 5.50 -2.08
CA ASP A 89 4.95 4.34 -1.46
C ASP A 89 4.22 3.03 -1.78
N ALA A 90 2.88 3.04 -1.84
CA ALA A 90 2.12 1.86 -2.26
C ALA A 90 2.43 1.53 -3.73
N THR A 91 2.47 2.57 -4.58
CA THR A 91 2.84 2.45 -5.99
C THR A 91 4.27 1.93 -6.15
N LEU A 92 5.23 2.47 -5.41
CA LEU A 92 6.63 2.03 -5.41
C LEU A 92 6.75 0.54 -5.08
N LEU A 93 6.08 0.10 -4.02
CA LEU A 93 6.16 -1.29 -3.57
C LEU A 93 5.63 -2.27 -4.63
N VAL A 94 4.49 -1.93 -5.27
CA VAL A 94 3.94 -2.74 -6.36
C VAL A 94 4.90 -2.81 -7.54
N HIS A 95 5.45 -1.67 -7.98
CA HIS A 95 6.36 -1.63 -9.13
C HIS A 95 7.65 -2.41 -8.86
N LYS A 96 8.25 -2.26 -7.68
CA LYS A 96 9.45 -3.02 -7.28
C LYS A 96 9.19 -4.50 -7.11
N GLY A 97 8.03 -4.86 -6.57
CA GLY A 97 7.61 -6.26 -6.49
C GLY A 97 7.53 -6.92 -7.87
N VAL A 98 6.89 -6.26 -8.83
CA VAL A 98 6.76 -6.75 -10.22
C VAL A 98 8.13 -6.80 -10.93
N GLU A 99 8.97 -5.78 -10.74
CA GLU A 99 10.32 -5.73 -11.29
C GLU A 99 11.15 -6.93 -10.83
N TYR A 100 11.18 -7.20 -9.52
CA TYR A 100 12.01 -8.28 -8.96
C TYR A 100 11.43 -9.68 -9.20
N GLU A 101 10.09 -9.83 -9.28
CA GLU A 101 9.48 -11.07 -9.75
C GLU A 101 9.85 -11.38 -11.20
N LYS A 102 9.83 -10.36 -12.08
CA LYS A 102 10.22 -10.51 -13.49
C LYS A 102 11.70 -10.86 -13.64
N ASP A 103 12.56 -10.24 -12.83
CA ASP A 103 14.00 -10.53 -12.81
C ASP A 103 14.34 -11.88 -12.15
N GLY A 104 13.36 -12.49 -11.46
CA GLY A 104 13.50 -13.75 -10.74
C GLY A 104 14.40 -13.68 -9.52
N LYS A 105 14.70 -12.46 -9.02
CA LYS A 105 15.53 -12.24 -7.83
C LYS A 105 15.28 -10.86 -7.22
N VAL A 106 15.34 -10.80 -5.89
CA VAL A 106 15.38 -9.55 -5.14
C VAL A 106 16.86 -9.20 -4.85
N PRO A 107 17.30 -7.94 -5.01
CA PRO A 107 18.66 -7.51 -4.66
C PRO A 107 19.04 -7.83 -3.21
N GLY A 108 20.33 -8.09 -2.95
CA GLY A 108 20.82 -8.38 -1.60
C GLY A 108 20.66 -7.18 -0.65
N LEU A 109 20.45 -7.44 0.65
CA LEU A 109 20.24 -6.38 1.66
C LEU A 109 21.44 -5.44 1.85
N ASP A 110 22.62 -5.87 1.42
CA ASP A 110 23.86 -5.11 1.37
C ASP A 110 23.88 -4.05 0.26
N THR A 111 22.97 -4.14 -0.72
CA THR A 111 22.79 -3.15 -1.79
C THR A 111 21.86 -2.00 -1.40
N ALA A 112 21.30 -2.04 -0.19
CA ALA A 112 20.39 -1.01 0.29
C ALA A 112 21.06 0.36 0.39
N GLU A 113 20.39 1.37 -0.16
CA GLU A 113 20.86 2.77 -0.21
C GLU A 113 20.44 3.58 1.03
N SER A 114 19.52 3.05 1.83
CA SER A 114 19.03 3.63 3.08
C SER A 114 18.49 2.54 4.00
N ASP A 115 18.27 2.87 5.28
CA ASP A 115 17.62 1.95 6.23
C ASP A 115 16.21 1.56 5.77
N GLU A 116 15.48 2.51 5.19
CA GLU A 116 14.16 2.27 4.63
C GLU A 116 14.21 1.33 3.41
N HIS A 117 15.14 1.58 2.47
CA HIS A 117 15.33 0.70 1.32
C HIS A 117 15.70 -0.72 1.77
N ARG A 118 16.51 -0.86 2.83
CA ARG A 118 16.81 -2.18 3.40
C ARG A 118 15.55 -2.90 3.89
N VAL A 119 14.64 -2.19 4.55
CA VAL A 119 13.36 -2.76 5.02
C VAL A 119 12.47 -3.18 3.84
N ILE A 120 12.41 -2.39 2.76
CA ILE A 120 11.69 -2.76 1.54
C ILE A 120 12.28 -4.03 0.93
N LEU A 121 13.61 -4.13 0.79
CA LEU A 121 14.26 -5.31 0.26
C LEU A 121 13.99 -6.54 1.12
N ASP A 122 14.04 -6.42 2.45
CA ASP A 122 13.73 -7.51 3.38
C ASP A 122 12.27 -8.00 3.22
N LEU A 123 11.32 -7.07 3.10
CA LEU A 123 9.92 -7.37 2.80
C LEU A 123 9.78 -8.10 1.45
N LEU A 124 10.46 -7.63 0.41
CA LEU A 124 10.40 -8.25 -0.91
C LEU A 124 11.05 -9.64 -0.91
N HIS A 125 12.16 -9.87 -0.20
CA HIS A 125 12.71 -11.21 0.01
C HIS A 125 11.74 -12.16 0.70
N ARG A 126 10.99 -11.67 1.70
CA ARG A 126 9.98 -12.49 2.39
C ARG A 126 8.79 -12.83 1.50
N THR A 127 8.38 -11.90 0.62
CA THR A 127 7.15 -12.03 -0.16
C THR A 127 7.36 -12.64 -1.54
N ILE A 128 8.56 -12.51 -2.11
CA ILE A 128 8.96 -13.09 -3.38
C ILE A 128 9.75 -14.36 -3.09
N THR A 129 9.04 -15.48 -3.05
CA THR A 129 9.64 -16.83 -2.96
C THR A 129 9.75 -17.46 -4.34
N ASP A 130 10.49 -18.57 -4.48
CA ASP A 130 10.62 -19.32 -5.72
C ASP A 130 9.26 -19.61 -6.38
N GLY A 131 9.05 -19.06 -7.57
CA GLY A 131 7.83 -19.24 -8.36
C GLY A 131 6.61 -18.41 -7.91
N SER A 132 6.76 -17.53 -6.92
CA SER A 132 5.70 -16.58 -6.55
C SER A 132 5.46 -15.55 -7.66
N GLN A 133 4.20 -15.13 -7.80
CA GLN A 133 3.77 -14.06 -8.69
C GLN A 133 2.81 -13.12 -7.95
N LYS A 134 3.04 -12.92 -6.64
CA LYS A 134 2.15 -12.15 -5.78
C LYS A 134 1.97 -10.74 -6.34
N TRP A 135 3.07 -10.05 -6.61
CA TRP A 135 3.07 -8.66 -7.02
C TRP A 135 2.60 -8.49 -8.47
N THR A 136 3.00 -9.41 -9.35
CA THR A 136 2.53 -9.46 -10.75
C THR A 136 1.03 -9.71 -10.83
N GLN A 137 0.49 -10.66 -10.06
CA GLN A 137 -0.95 -10.91 -10.00
C GLN A 137 -1.68 -9.71 -9.42
N LEU A 138 -1.23 -9.19 -8.28
CA LEU A 138 -1.80 -8.00 -7.66
C LEU A 138 -1.86 -6.82 -8.63
N ALA A 139 -0.76 -6.54 -9.35
CA ALA A 139 -0.67 -5.42 -10.28
C ALA A 139 -1.58 -5.58 -11.50
N SER A 140 -1.93 -6.82 -11.89
CA SER A 140 -2.65 -7.11 -13.13
C SER A 140 -4.10 -6.59 -13.16
N GLU A 141 -4.71 -6.34 -12.00
CA GLU A 141 -6.07 -5.81 -11.89
C GLU A 141 -6.13 -4.35 -11.43
N ILE A 142 -4.98 -3.71 -11.18
CA ILE A 142 -4.95 -2.29 -10.83
C ILE A 142 -5.29 -1.47 -12.07
N ARG A 143 -6.42 -0.77 -12.03
CA ARG A 143 -6.94 0.06 -13.12
C ARG A 143 -6.40 1.48 -13.08
N GLY A 144 -5.86 1.90 -11.94
CA GLY A 144 -5.13 3.14 -11.80
C GLY A 144 -4.81 3.51 -10.37
N VAL A 145 -3.99 4.55 -10.22
CA VAL A 145 -3.66 5.22 -8.96
C VAL A 145 -4.09 6.69 -9.00
N THR A 146 -4.55 7.22 -7.87
CA THR A 146 -4.64 8.67 -7.65
C THR A 146 -3.59 9.10 -6.63
N GLU A 147 -2.76 10.08 -6.95
CA GLU A 147 -1.67 10.54 -6.07
C GLU A 147 -1.93 11.96 -5.54
N GLU A 148 -1.82 12.12 -4.22
CA GLU A 148 -2.16 13.39 -3.55
C GLU A 148 -1.02 14.43 -3.59
N THR A 149 0.24 13.99 -3.51
CA THR A 149 1.38 14.89 -3.26
C THR A 149 2.29 15.09 -4.45
N THR A 150 2.96 16.25 -4.48
CA THR A 150 4.00 16.55 -5.48
C THR A 150 5.13 15.52 -5.49
N THR A 151 5.51 14.98 -4.33
CA THR A 151 6.60 13.99 -4.23
C THR A 151 6.23 12.69 -4.95
N GLY A 152 5.02 12.15 -4.69
CA GLY A 152 4.56 10.97 -5.40
C GLY A 152 4.34 11.24 -6.89
N VAL A 153 3.82 12.42 -7.26
CA VAL A 153 3.67 12.83 -8.67
C VAL A 153 5.02 12.85 -9.39
N HIS A 154 6.10 13.32 -8.75
CA HIS A 154 7.43 13.25 -9.33
C HIS A 154 7.88 11.81 -9.60
N ARG A 155 7.65 10.88 -8.68
CA ARG A 155 7.94 9.45 -8.88
C ARG A 155 7.14 8.87 -10.04
N LEU A 156 5.85 9.23 -10.17
CA LEU A 156 5.01 8.81 -11.30
C LEU A 156 5.53 9.34 -12.65
N TYR A 157 5.98 10.60 -12.70
CA TYR A 157 6.60 11.15 -13.91
C TYR A 157 7.91 10.45 -14.29
N GLU A 158 8.73 10.09 -13.32
CA GLU A 158 9.95 9.30 -13.56
C GLU A 158 9.59 7.92 -14.13
N MET A 159 8.64 7.21 -13.52
CA MET A 159 8.16 5.92 -14.02
C MET A 159 7.58 6.02 -15.44
N GLN A 160 6.81 7.08 -15.72
CA GLN A 160 6.26 7.32 -17.05
C GLN A 160 7.36 7.62 -18.07
N ARG A 161 8.31 8.48 -17.73
CA ARG A 161 9.46 8.83 -18.59
C ARG A 161 10.28 7.60 -18.94
N ASP A 162 10.49 6.72 -17.96
CA ASP A 162 11.32 5.53 -18.10
C ASP A 162 10.54 4.34 -18.70
N GLY A 163 9.24 4.51 -18.96
CA GLY A 163 8.38 3.50 -19.60
C GLY A 163 8.04 2.31 -18.71
N VAL A 164 8.14 2.48 -17.39
CA VAL A 164 7.93 1.41 -16.38
C VAL A 164 6.63 1.55 -15.59
N LEU A 165 5.86 2.63 -15.80
CA LEU A 165 4.56 2.82 -15.14
C LEU A 165 3.57 1.72 -15.57
N LEU A 166 3.11 0.92 -14.60
CA LEU A 166 2.31 -0.28 -14.85
C LEU A 166 0.83 0.00 -15.13
N PHE A 167 0.28 1.10 -14.60
CA PHE A 167 -1.13 1.45 -14.69
C PHE A 167 -1.33 2.98 -14.76
N PRO A 168 -2.47 3.47 -15.25
CA PRO A 168 -2.77 4.90 -15.32
C PRO A 168 -2.65 5.59 -13.95
N ALA A 169 -2.23 6.85 -13.96
CA ALA A 169 -2.14 7.69 -12.76
C ALA A 169 -2.85 9.03 -12.95
N ILE A 170 -3.49 9.54 -11.90
CA ILE A 170 -4.14 10.86 -11.82
C ILE A 170 -3.53 11.65 -10.67
#